data_AF-K9YPL4-F1
#
_entry.id   AF-K9YPL4-F1
#
_cell.length_a   1.000
_cell.length_b   1.000
_cell.length_c   1.000
_cell.angle_alpha   90.00
_cell.angle_beta   90.00
_cell.angle_gamma   90.00
#
_symmetry.space_group_name_H-M   'P 1'
#
loop_
_entity.id
_entity.type
_entity.pdbx_description
1 polymer ?
#
loop_
_entity_poly.entity_id
_entity_poly.type
_entity_poly.pdbx_seq_one_letter_code
_entity_poly.pdbx_strand_id
1 'polypeptide(L)'
;MTHPAENDPIDSVLASLTNKYQQKSKPATKVENLADDLLADIESQFKQKKNNTHNPPPKTSGVDNALESLTQQLQTKHIPKKEISADDFEEIKRKELEEQRKAKAEARRKEELAKAEAQKKEELAKKAQLWLKNLDPNSDEGFWFSQFAMSYESKLQAAIDYLKALEN
;
A
#
# COMPACT_ATOMS: atom_id res chain seq x y z
N MET A 1 12.18 14.58 5.80
CA MET A 1 10.98 15.23 5.22
C MET A 1 10.10 14.16 4.63
N THR A 2 8.94 13.91 5.22
CA THR A 2 7.93 12.94 4.74
C THR A 2 7.10 13.62 3.65
N HIS A 3 7.09 13.04 2.45
CA HIS A 3 6.17 13.43 1.39
C HIS A 3 4.74 13.02 1.79
N PRO A 4 3.74 13.92 1.77
CA PRO A 4 2.35 13.53 1.96
C PRO A 4 1.85 12.86 0.68
N ALA A 5 1.39 11.62 0.84
CA ALA A 5 0.71 10.85 -0.19
C ALA A 5 -0.55 11.60 -0.64
N GLU A 6 -0.60 11.80 -1.95
CA GLU A 6 -1.71 12.36 -2.69
C GLU A 6 -2.94 11.45 -2.54
N ASN A 7 -4.11 12.06 -2.34
CA ASN A 7 -5.39 11.39 -2.14
C ASN A 7 -5.73 10.50 -3.34
N ASP A 8 -5.58 9.19 -3.20
CA ASP A 8 -6.18 8.25 -4.14
C ASP A 8 -7.71 8.25 -3.96
N PRO A 9 -8.49 8.52 -5.04
CA PRO A 9 -9.95 8.60 -4.96
C PRO A 9 -10.60 7.27 -4.55
N ILE A 10 -9.86 6.17 -4.68
CA ILE A 10 -10.29 4.82 -4.30
C ILE A 10 -10.36 4.69 -2.77
N ASP A 11 -9.42 5.28 -2.03
CA ASP A 11 -9.39 5.20 -0.57
C ASP A 11 -10.52 6.01 0.08
N SER A 12 -10.92 7.13 -0.55
CA SER A 12 -12.09 7.90 -0.13
C SER A 12 -13.41 7.13 -0.29
N VAL A 13 -13.52 6.34 -1.37
CA VAL A 13 -14.69 5.48 -1.60
C VAL A 13 -14.73 4.32 -0.60
N LEU A 14 -13.58 3.71 -0.29
CA LEU A 14 -13.49 2.66 0.73
C LEU A 14 -13.81 3.20 2.13
N ALA A 15 -13.30 4.37 2.49
CA ALA A 15 -13.58 5.02 3.78
C ALA A 15 -15.06 5.40 3.94
N SER A 16 -15.70 5.91 2.87
CA SER A 16 -17.12 6.26 2.90
C SER A 16 -18.04 5.03 2.99
N LEU A 17 -17.69 3.93 2.32
CA LEU A 17 -18.44 2.67 2.42
C LEU A 17 -18.34 2.06 3.83
N THR A 18 -17.13 2.06 4.40
CA THR A 18 -16.88 1.51 5.74
C THR A 18 -17.65 2.27 6.83
N ASN A 19 -17.68 3.61 6.74
CA ASN A 19 -18.46 4.45 7.64
C ASN A 19 -19.97 4.20 7.55
N LYS A 20 -20.50 3.96 6.34
CA LYS A 20 -21.93 3.70 6.12
C LYS A 20 -22.41 2.41 6.81
N TYR A 21 -21.55 1.40 6.93
CA TYR A 21 -21.89 0.14 7.62
C TYR A 21 -21.72 0.24 9.15
N GLN A 22 -20.74 1.00 9.64
CA GLN A 22 -20.56 1.20 11.08
C GLN A 22 -21.65 2.08 11.71
N GLN A 23 -22.20 3.05 10.98
CA GLN A 23 -23.32 3.85 11.48
C GLN A 23 -24.64 3.07 11.60
N LYS A 24 -24.77 1.91 10.96
CA LYS A 24 -25.99 1.08 11.00
C LYS A 24 -25.99 -0.02 12.05
N SER A 25 -24.94 -0.16 12.86
CA SER A 25 -24.86 -1.23 13.87
C SER A 25 -24.61 -0.69 15.28
N LYS A 26 -25.71 -0.33 15.96
CA LYS A 26 -25.82 -0.49 17.43
C LYS A 26 -27.16 -1.17 17.77
N PRO A 27 -27.19 -2.05 18.80
CA PRO A 27 -28.24 -3.03 18.98
C PRO A 27 -29.32 -2.58 19.97
N ALA A 28 -30.52 -3.17 19.82
CA ALA A 28 -31.47 -3.59 20.87
C ALA A 28 -32.94 -3.27 20.52
N THR A 29 -33.69 -4.35 20.31
CA THR A 29 -35.10 -4.55 20.67
C THR A 29 -36.21 -3.90 19.83
N LYS A 30 -37.17 -4.76 19.41
CA LYS A 30 -38.51 -4.51 18.83
C LYS A 30 -38.59 -4.40 17.30
N VAL A 31 -38.41 -5.52 16.60
CA VAL A 31 -38.48 -5.60 15.12
C VAL A 31 -39.77 -6.25 14.59
N GLU A 32 -40.59 -6.93 15.41
CA GLU A 32 -41.67 -7.75 14.85
C GLU A 32 -42.93 -7.02 14.37
N ASN A 33 -43.13 -5.73 14.65
CA ASN A 33 -44.35 -5.01 14.21
C ASN A 33 -44.11 -3.83 13.25
N LEU A 34 -42.86 -3.45 12.97
CA LEU A 34 -42.58 -2.31 12.08
C LEU A 34 -42.61 -2.71 10.59
N ALA A 35 -42.28 -3.98 10.30
CA ALA A 35 -42.21 -4.48 8.93
C ALA A 35 -43.61 -4.62 8.30
N ASP A 36 -44.59 -5.11 9.06
CA ASP A 36 -45.97 -5.27 8.59
C ASP A 36 -46.67 -3.91 8.38
N ASP A 37 -46.38 -2.92 9.23
CA ASP A 37 -46.95 -1.57 9.12
C ASP A 37 -46.37 -0.82 7.91
N LEU A 38 -45.07 -0.98 7.64
CA LEU A 38 -44.43 -0.45 6.44
C LEU A 38 -44.94 -1.12 5.16
N LEU A 39 -45.22 -2.42 5.21
CA LEU A 39 -45.74 -3.15 4.05
C LEU A 39 -47.18 -2.74 3.74
N ALA A 40 -48.00 -2.56 4.78
CA ALA A 40 -49.38 -2.07 4.66
C ALA A 40 -49.44 -0.64 4.10
N ASP A 41 -48.53 0.24 4.52
CA ASP A 41 -48.46 1.62 4.01
C ASP A 41 -48.09 1.66 2.51
N ILE A 42 -47.09 0.87 2.09
CA ILE A 42 -46.69 0.75 0.68
C ILE A 42 -47.84 0.18 -0.17
N GLU A 43 -48.56 -0.83 0.33
CA GLU A 43 -49.67 -1.43 -0.41
C GLU A 43 -50.86 -0.45 -0.54
N SER A 44 -51.10 0.35 0.49
CA SER A 44 -52.16 1.39 0.48
C SER A 44 -51.85 2.50 -0.54
N GLN A 45 -50.59 2.93 -0.63
CA GLN A 45 -50.13 3.93 -1.61
C GLN A 45 -50.24 3.41 -3.05
N PHE A 46 -50.05 2.10 -3.28
CA PHE A 46 -50.19 1.51 -4.60
C PHE A 46 -51.65 1.37 -5.04
N LYS A 47 -52.58 1.11 -4.10
CA LYS A 47 -54.01 1.01 -4.38
C LYS A 47 -54.66 2.37 -4.60
N GLN A 48 -54.25 3.41 -3.86
CA GLN A 48 -54.73 4.79 -4.07
C GLN A 48 -54.35 5.35 -5.44
N LYS A 49 -53.21 4.92 -6.03
CA LYS A 49 -52.75 5.40 -7.35
C LYS A 49 -53.55 4.83 -8.54
N LYS A 50 -54.44 3.85 -8.34
CA LYS A 50 -55.27 3.26 -9.41
C LYS A 50 -56.65 3.89 -9.60
N ASN A 51 -57.13 4.70 -8.65
CA ASN A 51 -58.52 5.16 -8.66
C ASN A 51 -58.72 6.67 -8.80
N ASN A 52 -57.72 7.43 -9.27
CA ASN A 52 -57.96 8.84 -9.57
C ASN A 52 -57.18 9.35 -10.79
N THR A 53 -57.91 9.53 -11.90
CA THR A 53 -57.91 10.73 -12.76
C THR A 53 -58.10 10.35 -14.23
N HIS A 54 -59.29 10.65 -14.71
CA HIS A 54 -59.65 10.79 -16.12
C HIS A 54 -59.35 12.25 -16.53
N ASN A 55 -58.22 12.51 -17.25
CA ASN A 55 -58.03 13.59 -18.25
C ASN A 55 -56.56 13.69 -18.79
N PRO A 56 -56.31 14.34 -19.95
CA PRO A 56 -55.18 14.06 -20.88
C PRO A 56 -53.86 14.86 -20.56
N PRO A 57 -52.74 14.69 -21.32
CA PRO A 57 -51.41 14.41 -20.78
C PRO A 57 -50.56 15.64 -20.42
N PRO A 58 -49.54 15.48 -19.55
CA PRO A 58 -48.27 16.16 -19.69
C PRO A 58 -47.21 15.17 -20.18
N LYS A 59 -46.58 15.55 -21.29
CA LYS A 59 -45.53 14.82 -22.01
C LYS A 59 -44.43 14.38 -21.04
N THR A 60 -44.05 13.11 -21.09
CA THR A 60 -42.90 12.48 -20.40
C THR A 60 -41.53 12.97 -20.92
N SER A 61 -41.49 14.16 -21.52
CA SER A 61 -40.30 14.69 -22.19
C SER A 61 -39.11 14.91 -21.25
N GLY A 62 -39.25 14.89 -19.93
CA GLY A 62 -38.10 15.06 -19.03
C GLY A 62 -37.21 13.81 -18.92
N VAL A 63 -37.84 12.64 -18.83
CA VAL A 63 -37.14 11.36 -18.58
C VAL A 63 -36.61 10.77 -19.88
N ASP A 64 -37.39 10.90 -20.96
CA ASP A 64 -36.98 10.47 -22.29
C ASP A 64 -35.79 11.31 -22.78
N ASN A 65 -35.80 12.64 -22.61
CA ASN A 65 -34.63 13.49 -22.95
C ASN A 65 -33.41 13.24 -22.05
N ALA A 66 -33.60 12.87 -20.78
CA ALA A 66 -32.48 12.52 -19.90
C ALA A 66 -31.83 11.19 -20.31
N LEU A 67 -32.65 10.21 -20.72
CA LEU A 67 -32.18 8.93 -21.25
C LEU A 67 -31.49 9.11 -22.61
N GLU A 68 -32.06 9.93 -23.49
CA GLU A 68 -31.51 10.25 -24.80
C GLU A 68 -30.19 11.01 -24.68
N SER A 69 -30.10 11.98 -23.75
CA SER A 69 -28.88 12.72 -23.42
C SER A 69 -27.78 11.81 -22.86
N LEU A 70 -28.13 10.87 -21.97
CA LEU A 70 -27.16 9.89 -21.45
C LEU A 70 -26.69 8.92 -22.53
N THR A 71 -27.61 8.47 -23.39
CA THR A 71 -27.29 7.57 -24.51
C THR A 71 -26.39 8.27 -25.52
N GLN A 72 -26.68 9.54 -25.82
CA GLN A 72 -25.88 10.38 -26.71
C GLN A 72 -24.52 10.73 -26.09
N GLN A 73 -24.44 10.92 -24.76
CA GLN A 73 -23.19 11.13 -24.04
C GLN A 73 -22.29 9.87 -24.03
N LEU A 74 -22.89 8.68 -24.00
CA LEU A 74 -22.16 7.41 -24.11
C LEU A 74 -21.72 7.11 -25.55
N GLN A 75 -22.53 7.46 -26.55
CA GLN A 75 -22.17 7.33 -27.96
C GLN A 75 -21.09 8.34 -28.40
N THR A 76 -21.13 9.57 -27.88
CA THR A 76 -20.12 10.59 -28.18
C THR A 76 -18.81 10.36 -27.44
N LYS A 77 -18.83 9.68 -26.28
CA LYS A 77 -17.66 9.05 -25.67
C LYS A 77 -17.30 7.76 -26.42
N HIS A 78 -16.97 7.88 -27.69
CA HIS A 78 -16.04 6.94 -28.32
C HIS A 78 -14.70 7.09 -27.59
N ILE A 79 -14.54 6.36 -26.49
CA ILE A 79 -13.22 6.03 -25.98
C ILE A 79 -12.64 5.14 -27.07
N PRO A 80 -11.60 5.57 -27.81
CA PRO A 80 -10.99 4.70 -28.79
C PRO A 80 -10.51 3.46 -28.03
N LYS A 81 -11.15 2.32 -28.26
CA LYS A 81 -10.60 1.03 -27.87
C LYS A 81 -9.33 0.92 -28.68
N LYS A 82 -8.20 1.21 -28.04
CA LYS A 82 -6.89 0.93 -28.60
C LYS A 82 -6.88 -0.58 -28.85
N GLU A 83 -7.03 -0.98 -30.09
CA GLU A 83 -6.90 -2.38 -30.49
C GLU A 83 -5.46 -2.76 -30.18
N ILE A 84 -5.29 -3.51 -29.09
CA ILE A 84 -3.98 -4.04 -28.69
C ILE A 84 -3.64 -5.07 -29.77
N SER A 85 -2.65 -4.75 -30.61
CA SER A 85 -2.16 -5.64 -31.65
C SER A 85 -1.47 -6.85 -31.02
N ALA A 86 -1.38 -7.97 -31.73
CA ALA A 86 -0.54 -9.09 -31.32
C ALA A 86 0.93 -8.65 -31.10
N ASP A 87 1.39 -7.65 -31.86
CA ASP A 87 2.72 -7.04 -31.71
C ASP A 87 2.89 -6.30 -30.37
N ASP A 88 1.83 -5.66 -29.85
CA ASP A 88 1.87 -5.01 -28.54
C ASP A 88 2.05 -6.05 -27.42
N PHE A 89 1.48 -7.24 -27.59
CA PHE A 89 1.59 -8.32 -26.62
C PHE A 89 3.00 -8.93 -26.58
N GLU A 90 3.64 -9.09 -27.74
CA GLU A 90 5.03 -9.51 -27.83
C GLU A 90 5.99 -8.46 -27.24
N GLU A 91 5.74 -7.18 -27.50
CA GLU A 91 6.55 -6.10 -26.93
C GLU A 91 6.42 -6.01 -25.40
N ILE A 92 5.21 -6.15 -24.86
CA ILE A 92 4.96 -6.21 -23.41
C ILE A 92 5.72 -7.39 -22.79
N LYS A 93 5.62 -8.58 -23.39
CA LYS A 93 6.30 -9.78 -22.89
C LYS A 93 7.82 -9.64 -22.92
N ARG A 94 8.37 -9.02 -23.98
CA ARG A 94 9.81 -8.75 -24.09
C ARG A 94 10.26 -7.78 -23.01
N LYS A 95 9.51 -6.71 -22.79
CA LYS A 95 9.81 -5.69 -21.79
C LYS A 95 9.77 -6.27 -20.37
N GLU A 96 8.75 -7.06 -20.05
CA GLU A 96 8.63 -7.73 -18.75
C GLU A 96 9.77 -8.73 -18.51
N LEU A 97 10.16 -9.49 -19.53
CA LEU A 97 11.33 -10.38 -19.44
C LEU A 97 12.63 -9.60 -19.19
N GLU A 98 12.81 -8.46 -19.85
CA GLU A 98 13.99 -7.61 -19.64
C GLU A 98 14.00 -6.99 -18.24
N GLU A 99 12.86 -6.50 -17.76
CA GLU A 99 12.70 -5.99 -16.40
C GLU A 99 12.99 -7.07 -15.35
N GLN A 100 12.47 -8.28 -15.55
CA GLN A 100 12.75 -9.42 -14.67
C GLN A 100 14.25 -9.77 -14.66
N ARG A 101 14.93 -9.74 -15.81
CA ARG A 101 16.39 -9.94 -15.89
C ARG A 101 17.15 -8.85 -15.15
N LYS A 102 16.76 -7.58 -15.30
CA LYS A 102 17.37 -6.45 -14.59
C LYS A 102 17.18 -6.57 -13.09
N ALA A 103 15.97 -6.86 -12.62
CA ALA A 103 15.67 -7.06 -11.21
C ALA A 103 16.49 -8.21 -10.61
N LYS A 104 16.60 -9.35 -11.32
CA LYS A 104 17.42 -10.48 -10.88
C LYS A 104 18.91 -10.14 -10.81
N ALA A 105 19.42 -9.40 -11.79
CA ALA A 105 20.82 -8.95 -11.80
C ALA A 105 21.10 -7.97 -10.64
N GLU A 106 20.19 -7.05 -10.37
CA GLU A 106 20.30 -6.11 -9.25
C GLU A 106 20.25 -6.83 -7.90
N ALA A 107 19.32 -7.77 -7.73
CA ALA A 107 19.22 -8.58 -6.52
C ALA A 107 20.52 -9.35 -6.25
N ARG A 108 21.07 -10.00 -7.27
CA ARG A 108 22.35 -10.71 -7.17
C ARG A 108 23.50 -9.77 -6.79
N ARG A 109 23.56 -8.58 -7.39
CA ARG A 109 24.59 -7.57 -7.05
C ARG A 109 24.48 -7.13 -5.59
N LYS A 110 23.26 -6.89 -5.10
CA LYS A 110 23.03 -6.52 -3.69
C LYS A 110 23.46 -7.65 -2.75
N GLU A 111 23.14 -8.89 -3.09
CA GLU A 111 23.56 -10.06 -2.32
C GLU A 111 25.09 -10.21 -2.28
N GLU A 112 25.77 -10.08 -3.42
CA GLU A 112 27.23 -10.14 -3.50
C GLU A 112 27.90 -9.04 -2.68
N LEU A 113 27.37 -7.81 -2.71
CA LEU A 113 27.84 -6.70 -1.88
C LEU A 113 27.64 -6.98 -0.38
N ALA A 114 26.46 -7.45 0.02
CA ALA A 114 26.17 -7.78 1.41
C ALA A 114 27.08 -8.91 1.92
N LYS A 115 27.34 -9.92 1.08
CA LYS A 115 28.25 -11.02 1.42
C LYS A 115 29.69 -10.52 1.56
N ALA A 116 30.16 -9.67 0.67
CA ALA A 116 31.50 -9.08 0.76
C ALA A 116 31.65 -8.21 2.02
N GLU A 117 30.63 -7.43 2.37
CA GLU A 117 30.64 -6.63 3.60
C GLU A 117 30.65 -7.51 4.85
N ALA A 118 29.86 -8.59 4.86
CA ALA A 118 29.85 -9.55 5.96
C ALA A 118 31.21 -10.24 6.14
N GLN A 119 31.86 -10.64 5.05
CA GLN A 119 33.21 -11.23 5.09
C GLN A 119 34.23 -10.25 5.67
N LYS A 120 34.23 -8.99 5.22
CA LYS A 120 35.10 -7.95 5.78
C LYS A 120 34.87 -7.73 7.28
N LYS A 121 33.60 -7.71 7.71
CA LYS A 121 33.25 -7.59 9.13
C LYS A 121 33.75 -8.79 9.94
N GLU A 122 33.64 -10.00 9.40
CA GLU A 122 34.12 -11.21 10.07
C GLU A 122 35.65 -11.22 10.20
N GLU A 123 36.37 -10.86 9.14
CA GLU A 123 37.84 -10.74 9.17
C GLU A 123 38.29 -9.69 10.18
N LEU A 124 37.64 -8.52 10.20
CA LEU A 124 37.92 -7.46 11.15
C LEU A 124 37.59 -7.90 12.59
N ALA A 125 36.49 -8.63 12.79
CA ALA A 125 36.16 -9.20 14.10
C ALA A 125 37.21 -10.20 14.58
N LYS A 126 37.76 -11.05 13.70
CA LYS A 126 38.87 -11.96 14.04
C LYS A 126 40.14 -11.21 14.42
N LYS A 127 40.49 -10.16 13.65
CA LYS A 127 41.62 -9.27 14.00
C LYS A 127 41.40 -8.60 15.36
N ALA A 128 40.19 -8.11 15.62
CA ALA A 128 39.82 -7.47 16.89
C ALA A 128 39.92 -8.44 18.06
N GLN A 129 39.45 -9.69 17.90
CA GLN A 129 39.61 -10.73 18.93
C GLN A 129 41.08 -11.03 19.23
N LEU A 130 41.91 -11.14 18.19
CA LEU A 130 43.34 -11.39 18.36
C LEU A 130 44.04 -10.22 19.03
N TRP A 131 43.73 -8.99 18.61
CA TRP A 131 44.27 -7.78 19.21
C TRP A 131 43.88 -7.68 20.68
N LEU A 132 42.60 -7.89 21.03
CA LEU A 132 42.13 -7.91 22.42
C LEU A 132 42.84 -8.97 23.28
N LYS A 133 43.15 -10.13 22.70
CA LYS A 133 43.85 -11.21 23.41
C LYS A 133 45.31 -10.84 23.70
N ASN A 134 45.93 -10.06 22.82
CA ASN A 134 47.31 -9.62 22.94
C ASN A 134 47.45 -8.27 23.67
N LEU A 135 46.35 -7.54 23.86
CA LEU A 135 46.31 -6.26 24.54
C LEU A 135 46.68 -6.45 26.02
N ASP A 136 47.78 -5.84 26.45
CA ASP A 136 48.18 -5.82 27.86
C ASP A 136 47.27 -4.87 28.65
N PRO A 137 46.49 -5.35 29.63
CA PRO A 137 45.61 -4.50 30.43
C PRO A 137 46.33 -3.41 31.24
N ASN A 138 47.61 -3.60 31.55
CA ASN A 138 48.41 -2.66 32.34
C ASN A 138 49.17 -1.64 31.47
N SER A 139 49.09 -1.76 30.15
CA SER A 139 49.66 -0.77 29.23
C SER A 139 48.78 0.48 29.14
N ASP A 140 49.36 1.60 28.72
CA ASP A 140 48.62 2.84 28.47
C ASP A 140 47.49 2.63 27.45
N GLU A 141 47.74 1.82 26.42
CA GLU A 141 46.75 1.45 25.40
C GLU A 141 45.63 0.56 25.98
N GLY A 142 45.96 -0.40 26.84
CA GLY A 142 44.98 -1.25 27.53
C GLY A 142 44.08 -0.46 28.48
N PHE A 143 44.65 0.51 29.19
CA PHE A 143 43.90 1.40 30.08
C PHE A 143 42.98 2.33 29.29
N TRP A 144 43.51 3.01 28.26
CA TRP A 144 42.71 3.88 27.41
C TRP A 144 41.59 3.11 26.70
N PHE A 145 41.90 1.95 26.11
CA PHE A 145 40.92 1.12 25.42
C PHE A 145 39.82 0.63 26.37
N SER A 146 40.16 0.34 27.63
CA SER A 146 39.17 -0.06 28.64
C SER A 146 38.16 1.04 28.91
N GLN A 147 38.58 2.31 28.94
CA GLN A 147 37.65 3.44 29.06
C GLN A 147 36.85 3.65 27.78
N PHE A 148 37.50 3.56 26.62
CA PHE A 148 36.85 3.65 25.32
C PHE A 148 35.73 2.61 25.16
N ALA A 149 35.98 1.37 25.58
CA ALA A 149 35.02 0.28 25.48
C ALA A 149 33.82 0.39 26.44
N MET A 150 33.83 1.29 27.43
CA MET A 150 32.71 1.46 28.37
C MET A 150 31.45 2.01 27.72
N SER A 151 31.57 2.74 26.61
CA SER A 151 30.42 3.27 25.85
C SER A 151 29.80 2.23 24.90
N TYR A 152 30.42 1.05 24.78
CA TYR A 152 30.01 -0.01 23.90
C TYR A 152 29.36 -1.16 24.67
N GLU A 153 28.44 -1.87 24.01
CA GLU A 153 27.81 -3.07 24.56
C GLU A 153 28.82 -4.20 24.81
N SER A 154 29.93 -4.22 24.06
CA SER A 154 31.00 -5.19 24.25
C SER A 154 32.37 -4.63 23.89
N LYS A 155 33.42 -5.13 24.58
CA LYS A 155 34.82 -4.84 24.23
C LYS A 155 35.17 -5.25 22.81
N LEU A 156 34.55 -6.32 22.30
CA LEU A 156 34.77 -6.76 20.92
C LEU A 156 34.28 -5.72 19.90
N GLN A 157 33.09 -5.14 20.14
CA GLN A 157 32.55 -4.11 19.26
C GLN A 157 33.40 -2.84 19.27
N ALA A 158 33.85 -2.42 20.46
CA ALA A 158 34.81 -1.32 20.59
C ALA A 158 36.12 -1.61 19.83
N ALA A 159 36.67 -2.82 19.96
CA ALA A 159 37.90 -3.20 19.25
C ALA A 159 37.74 -3.21 17.73
N ILE A 160 36.58 -3.65 17.22
CA ILE A 160 36.26 -3.60 15.79
C ILE A 160 36.27 -2.15 15.30
N ASP A 161 35.60 -1.23 16.00
CA ASP A 161 35.55 0.17 15.62
C ASP A 161 36.91 0.87 15.73
N TYR A 162 37.68 0.55 16.77
CA TYR A 162 39.05 1.04 16.94
C TYR A 162 39.96 0.61 15.79
N LEU A 163 39.98 -0.69 15.46
CA LEU A 163 40.78 -1.19 14.34
C LEU A 163 40.29 -0.64 12.99
N LYS A 164 38.98 -0.46 12.82
CA LYS A 164 38.43 0.18 11.62
C LYS A 164 38.91 1.62 11.45
N ALA A 165 39.03 2.37 12.55
CA ALA A 165 39.53 3.74 12.52
C ALA A 165 41.04 3.82 12.20
N LEU A 166 41.81 2.77 12.51
CA LEU A 166 43.23 2.66 12.20
C LEU A 166 43.52 2.22 10.75
N GLU A 167 42.59 1.51 10.10
CA GLU A 167 42.73 1.07 8.69
C GLU A 167 42.32 2.16 7.66
N ASN A 168 42.07 3.41 8.11
CA ASN A 168 41.76 4.57 7.24
C ASN A 168 43.00 5.27 6.69
#